data_AF-A0A3D5M2L8-F1
#
_entry.id   AF-A0A3D5M2L8-F1
#
_cell.length_a   1.000
_cell.length_b   1.000
_cell.length_c   1.000
_cell.angle_alpha   90.00
_cell.angle_beta   90.00
_cell.angle_gamma   90.00
#
_symmetry.space_group_name_H-M   'P 1'
#
loop_
_entity.id
_entity.type
_entity.pdbx_description
1 polymer ?
#
loop_
_entity_poly.entity_id
_entity_poly.type
_entity_poly.pdbx_seq_one_letter_code
_entity_poly.pdbx_strand_id
1 'polypeptide(L)'
;DDSAQRRVQIPGLFLALDAILLISRNVFSGLVVHEDIRKKRIDEHLPFMAAEELLMEGVSRGGDRQQLHEQIRTHAWAAREAVVRGESNPLRKLIEGDEILAPVAAALPSWDAQRFTGRAAEQTTRYLDQVISQLPQPREDHLTDLKV
;
A
#
# COMPACT_ATOMS: atom_id res chain seq x y z
N ASP A 1 16.76 -41.24 25.44
CA ASP A 1 16.38 -40.56 26.68
C ASP A 1 16.03 -39.11 26.33
N ASP A 2 14.75 -38.83 26.14
CA ASP A 2 14.19 -37.53 25.72
C ASP A 2 13.81 -36.63 26.90
N SER A 3 13.86 -37.18 28.12
CA SER A 3 13.39 -36.54 29.36
C SER A 3 14.13 -35.23 29.64
N ALA A 4 15.46 -35.23 29.54
CA ALA A 4 16.28 -34.03 29.77
C ALA A 4 15.99 -32.95 28.71
N GLN A 5 15.86 -33.34 27.45
CA GLN A 5 15.61 -32.41 26.35
C GLN A 5 14.23 -31.77 26.45
N ARG A 6 13.19 -32.53 26.81
CA ARG A 6 11.83 -32.02 26.98
C ARG A 6 11.72 -31.03 28.14
N ARG A 7 12.48 -31.21 29.22
CA ARG A 7 12.53 -30.28 30.37
C ARG A 7 13.11 -28.92 30.02
N VAL A 8 13.92 -28.83 28.96
CA VAL A 8 14.50 -27.56 28.50
C VAL A 8 13.64 -26.98 27.38
N GLN A 9 13.32 -27.79 26.37
CA GLN A 9 12.67 -27.30 25.16
C GLN A 9 11.21 -26.91 25.39
N ILE A 10 10.43 -27.71 26.13
CA ILE A 10 9.01 -27.39 26.31
C ILE A 10 8.84 -26.06 27.07
N PRO A 11 9.45 -25.85 28.26
CA PRO A 11 9.34 -24.55 28.93
C PRO A 11 9.93 -23.41 28.11
N GLY A 12 11.08 -23.63 27.47
CA GLY A 12 11.72 -22.63 26.62
C GLY A 12 10.83 -22.15 25.47
N LEU A 13 10.09 -23.07 24.83
CA LEU A 13 9.15 -22.73 23.76
C LEU A 13 7.98 -21.88 24.27
N PHE A 14 7.39 -22.23 25.42
CA PHE A 14 6.30 -21.45 26.00
C PHE A 14 6.76 -20.06 26.44
N LEU A 15 7.93 -19.94 27.06
CA LEU A 15 8.51 -18.64 27.45
C LEU A 15 8.82 -17.77 26.22
N ALA A 16 9.37 -18.37 25.16
CA ALA A 16 9.65 -17.64 23.93
C ALA A 16 8.36 -17.17 23.24
N LEU A 17 7.33 -18.01 23.18
CA LEU A 17 6.03 -17.66 22.62
C LEU A 17 5.36 -16.53 23.40
N ASP A 18 5.36 -16.61 24.73
CA ASP A 18 4.81 -15.57 25.60
C ASP A 18 5.52 -14.22 25.37
N ALA A 19 6.85 -14.24 25.35
CA ALA A 19 7.64 -13.03 25.06
C ALA A 19 7.32 -12.44 23.67
N ILE A 20 7.19 -13.27 22.64
CA ILE A 20 6.82 -12.82 21.29
C ILE A 20 5.43 -12.16 21.32
N LEU A 21 4.43 -12.79 21.94
CA LEU A 21 3.06 -12.27 22.00
C LEU A 21 2.98 -10.97 22.79
N LEU A 22 3.72 -10.85 23.90
CA LEU A 22 3.80 -9.61 24.68
C LEU A 22 4.39 -8.46 23.87
N ILE A 23 5.48 -8.71 23.14
CA ILE A 23 6.10 -7.70 22.27
C ILE A 23 5.16 -7.33 21.13
N SER A 24 4.58 -8.32 20.45
CA SER A 24 3.63 -8.09 19.37
C SER A 24 2.45 -7.24 19.83
N ARG A 25 1.88 -7.56 21.00
CA ARG A 25 0.80 -6.77 21.60
C ARG A 25 1.23 -5.32 21.81
N ASN A 26 2.41 -5.08 22.39
CA ASN A 26 2.91 -3.73 22.62
C ASN A 26 3.01 -2.94 21.30
N VAL A 27 3.62 -3.54 20.27
CA VAL A 27 3.76 -2.93 18.95
C VAL A 27 2.40 -2.61 18.32
N PHE A 28 1.46 -3.56 18.30
CA PHE A 28 0.16 -3.34 17.67
C PHE A 28 -0.71 -2.33 18.44
N SER A 29 -0.60 -2.27 19.77
CA SER A 29 -1.33 -1.28 20.58
C SER A 29 -0.81 0.15 20.46
N GLY A 30 0.47 0.31 20.13
CA GLY A 30 1.16 1.60 20.01
C GLY A 30 1.49 2.01 18.58
N LEU A 31 0.87 1.40 17.57
CA LEU A 31 1.20 1.67 16.17
C LEU A 31 0.81 3.11 15.78
N VAL A 32 1.79 3.90 15.35
CA VAL A 32 1.57 5.27 14.86
C VAL A 32 1.65 5.28 13.33
N VAL A 33 0.62 5.83 12.68
CA VAL A 33 0.59 6.01 11.22
C VAL A 33 0.89 7.47 10.89
N HIS A 34 1.92 7.70 10.06
CA HIS A 34 2.32 9.03 9.61
C HIS A 34 1.69 9.37 8.26
N GLU A 35 0.54 10.04 8.30
CA GLU A 35 -0.30 10.31 7.12
C GLU A 35 0.43 11.10 6.03
N ASP A 36 1.21 12.12 6.41
CA ASP A 36 1.91 13.00 5.47
C ASP A 36 3.02 12.27 4.72
N ILE A 37 3.77 11.41 5.41
CA ILE A 37 4.83 10.61 4.80
C ILE A 37 4.22 9.59 3.83
N ARG A 38 3.12 8.94 4.25
CA ARG A 38 2.38 8.03 3.38
C ARG A 38 1.87 8.76 2.13
N LYS A 39 1.21 9.91 2.30
CA LYS A 39 0.67 10.71 1.20
C LYS A 39 1.78 11.14 0.25
N LYS A 40 2.89 11.64 0.76
CA LYS A 40 4.05 12.02 -0.06
C LYS A 40 4.54 10.86 -0.92
N ARG A 41 4.74 9.68 -0.33
CA ARG A 41 5.19 8.48 -1.07
C ARG A 41 4.18 8.03 -2.12
N ILE A 42 2.88 8.09 -1.79
CA ILE A 42 1.81 7.77 -2.74
C ILE A 42 1.84 8.77 -3.91
N ASP A 43 1.86 10.08 -3.63
CA ASP A 43 1.86 11.12 -4.65
C ASP A 43 3.11 11.03 -5.56
N GLU A 44 4.25 10.60 -5.03
CA GLU A 44 5.48 10.33 -5.80
C GLU A 44 5.34 9.15 -6.78
N HIS A 45 4.48 8.15 -6.51
CA HIS A 45 4.36 6.95 -7.34
C HIS A 45 3.07 6.90 -8.16
N LEU A 46 2.03 7.61 -7.73
CA LEU A 46 0.72 7.69 -8.37
C LEU A 46 0.80 8.01 -9.87
N PRO A 47 1.68 8.92 -10.34
CA PRO A 47 1.88 9.16 -11.76
C PRO A 47 2.23 7.94 -12.60
N PHE A 48 3.03 7.03 -12.06
CA PHE A 48 3.42 5.81 -12.78
C PHE A 48 2.26 4.81 -12.83
N MET A 49 1.41 4.77 -11.81
CA MET A 49 0.21 3.92 -11.79
C MET A 49 -0.87 4.41 -12.77
N ALA A 50 -0.99 5.74 -12.92
CA ALA A 50 -1.95 6.36 -13.85
C ALA A 50 -1.54 6.24 -15.33
N ALA A 51 -0.30 5.84 -15.64
CA ALA A 51 0.21 5.74 -17.00
C ALA A 51 -0.61 4.78 -17.89
N GLU A 52 -1.12 3.68 -17.32
CA GLU A 52 -1.95 2.73 -18.06
C GLU A 52 -3.35 3.30 -18.37
N GLU A 53 -3.96 4.02 -17.42
CA GLU A 53 -5.24 4.71 -17.68
C GLU A 53 -5.08 5.74 -18.81
N LEU A 54 -3.96 6.45 -18.83
CA LEU A 54 -3.61 7.41 -19.89
C LEU A 54 -3.43 6.73 -21.24
N LEU A 55 -2.75 5.58 -21.29
CA LEU A 55 -2.58 4.81 -22.53
C LEU A 55 -3.93 4.31 -23.05
N MET A 56 -4.75 3.71 -22.17
CA MET A 56 -6.07 3.20 -22.55
C MET A 56 -6.98 4.30 -23.06
N GLU A 57 -7.01 5.45 -22.39
CA GLU A 57 -7.83 6.59 -22.80
C GLU A 57 -7.31 7.25 -24.08
N GLY A 58 -6.00 7.30 -24.30
CA GLY A 58 -5.43 7.81 -25.56
C GLY A 58 -5.80 6.91 -26.74
N VAL A 59 -5.74 5.59 -26.56
CA VAL A 59 -6.15 4.61 -27.58
C VAL A 59 -7.66 4.64 -27.81
N SER A 60 -8.48 4.78 -26.77
CA SER A 60 -9.94 4.87 -26.90
C SER A 60 -10.38 6.08 -27.74
N ARG A 61 -9.58 7.15 -27.73
CA ARG A 61 -9.74 8.37 -28.54
C ARG A 61 -9.19 8.26 -29.96
N GLY A 62 -8.73 7.09 -30.37
CA GLY A 62 -8.20 6.83 -31.71
C GLY A 62 -6.72 7.16 -31.88
N GLY A 63 -6.00 7.40 -30.78
CA GLY A 63 -4.54 7.56 -30.81
C GLY A 63 -3.82 6.26 -31.14
N ASP A 64 -2.66 6.37 -31.80
CA ASP A 64 -1.81 5.21 -32.05
C ASP A 64 -1.18 4.71 -30.75
N ARG A 65 -1.43 3.43 -30.43
CA ARG A 65 -0.96 2.81 -29.19
C ARG A 65 0.55 2.87 -29.04
N GLN A 66 1.29 2.66 -30.13
CA GLN A 66 2.75 2.59 -30.08
C GLN A 66 3.37 3.97 -29.83
N GLN A 67 2.84 5.00 -30.49
CA GLN A 67 3.23 6.39 -30.28
C GLN A 67 2.93 6.84 -28.85
N LEU A 68 1.71 6.58 -28.36
CA LEU A 68 1.31 6.94 -26.99
C LEU A 68 2.18 6.23 -25.95
N HIS A 69 2.39 4.93 -26.10
CA HIS A 69 3.23 4.16 -25.20
C HIS A 69 4.67 4.69 -25.18
N GLU A 70 5.24 5.03 -26.34
CA GLU A 70 6.60 5.57 -26.43
C GLU A 70 6.73 6.94 -25.78
N GLN A 71 5.72 7.81 -25.94
CA GLN A 71 5.69 9.13 -25.30
C GLN A 71 5.62 9.01 -23.78
N ILE A 72 4.71 8.16 -23.28
CA ILE A 72 4.57 7.86 -21.85
C ILE A 72 5.88 7.27 -21.31
N ARG A 73 6.48 6.32 -22.04
CA ARG A 73 7.75 5.69 -21.66
C ARG A 73 8.85 6.73 -21.52
N THR A 74 8.96 7.67 -22.47
CA THR A 74 9.99 8.73 -22.47
C THR A 74 9.87 9.61 -21.22
N HIS A 75 8.67 10.07 -20.90
CA HIS A 75 8.43 10.86 -19.69
C HIS A 75 8.65 10.07 -18.41
N ALA A 76 8.26 8.79 -18.39
CA ALA A 76 8.48 7.91 -17.25
C ALA A 76 9.99 7.68 -16.98
N TRP A 77 10.81 7.59 -18.03
CA TRP A 77 12.28 7.51 -17.90
C TRP A 77 12.88 8.80 -17.32
N ALA A 78 12.52 9.96 -17.88
CA ALA A 78 12.99 11.24 -17.36
C ALA A 78 12.58 11.44 -15.89
N ALA A 79 11.36 11.03 -15.53
CA ALA A 79 10.89 11.07 -14.16
C ALA A 79 11.66 10.12 -13.23
N ARG A 80 11.97 8.91 -13.69
CA ARG A 80 12.78 7.96 -12.93
C ARG A 80 14.19 8.48 -12.67
N GLU A 81 14.82 9.11 -13.66
CA GLU A 81 16.14 9.74 -13.51
C GLU A 81 16.14 10.84 -12.44
N ALA A 82 15.11 11.70 -12.44
CA ALA A 82 14.93 12.73 -11.41
C ALA A 82 14.83 12.11 -10.00
N VAL A 83 13.98 11.08 -9.84
CA VAL A 83 13.79 10.39 -8.55
C VAL A 83 15.09 9.72 -8.07
N VAL A 84 15.86 9.09 -8.97
CA VAL A 84 17.17 8.49 -8.63
C VAL A 84 18.17 9.54 -8.13
N ARG A 85 18.09 10.78 -8.63
CA ARG A 85 18.90 11.92 -8.15
C ARG A 85 18.36 12.55 -6.86
N GLY A 86 17.29 12.02 -6.29
CA GLY A 86 16.65 12.57 -5.08
C GLY A 86 15.75 13.78 -5.34
N GLU A 87 15.41 14.05 -6.60
CA GLU A 87 14.50 15.12 -6.99
C GLU A 87 13.04 14.67 -6.89
N SER A 88 12.10 15.63 -6.85
CA SER A 88 10.66 15.32 -6.89
C SER A 88 10.27 14.73 -8.24
N ASN A 89 9.37 13.75 -8.24
CA ASN A 89 8.88 13.12 -9.47
C ASN A 89 8.19 14.15 -10.40
N PRO A 90 8.75 14.44 -11.59
CA PRO A 90 8.18 15.40 -12.53
C PRO A 90 7.11 14.82 -13.46
N LEU A 91 6.85 13.50 -13.43
CA LEU A 91 6.06 12.79 -14.45
C LEU A 91 4.71 13.44 -14.73
N ARG A 92 3.98 13.84 -13.68
CA ARG A 92 2.69 14.51 -13.83
C ARG A 92 2.82 15.80 -14.64
N LYS A 93 3.80 16.64 -14.31
CA LYS A 93 4.05 17.90 -15.01
C LYS A 93 4.48 17.68 -16.45
N LEU A 94 5.30 16.65 -16.69
CA LEU A 94 5.73 16.28 -18.04
C LEU A 94 4.54 15.86 -18.90
N ILE A 95 3.63 15.05 -18.37
CA ILE A 95 2.41 14.62 -19.07
C ILE A 95 1.46 15.81 -19.31
N GLU A 96 1.22 16.64 -18.29
CA GLU A 96 0.32 17.80 -18.40
C GLU A 96 0.87 18.90 -19.34
N GLY A 97 2.17 18.92 -19.60
CA GLY A 97 2.82 19.83 -20.56
C GLY A 97 3.04 19.25 -21.95
N ASP A 98 2.69 17.99 -22.18
CA ASP A 98 2.90 17.31 -23.46
C ASP A 98 1.73 17.55 -24.43
N GLU A 99 2.01 17.95 -25.67
CA GLU A 99 0.97 18.30 -26.65
C GLU A 99 0.04 17.12 -26.98
N ILE A 100 0.55 15.88 -26.93
CA ILE A 100 -0.21 14.67 -27.26
C ILE A 100 -0.94 14.15 -26.01
N LEU A 101 -0.26 14.11 -24.87
CA LEU A 101 -0.78 13.47 -23.65
C LEU A 101 -1.65 14.41 -22.80
N ALA A 102 -1.43 15.72 -22.82
CA ALA A 102 -2.18 16.66 -21.98
C ALA A 102 -3.69 16.63 -22.25
N PRO A 103 -4.18 16.58 -23.52
CA PRO A 103 -5.61 16.46 -23.79
C PRO A 103 -6.22 15.15 -23.28
N VAL A 104 -5.45 14.07 -23.27
CA VAL A 104 -5.87 12.76 -22.75
C VAL A 104 -5.93 12.80 -21.23
N ALA A 105 -4.89 13.33 -20.58
CA ALA A 105 -4.81 13.47 -19.14
C ALA A 105 -5.92 14.37 -18.57
N ALA A 106 -6.27 15.45 -19.28
CA ALA A 106 -7.35 16.36 -18.89
C ALA A 106 -8.74 15.72 -18.92
N ALA A 107 -8.91 14.64 -19.68
CA ALA A 107 -10.18 13.92 -19.75
C ALA A 107 -10.30 12.78 -18.73
N LEU A 108 -9.19 12.35 -18.13
CA LEU A 108 -9.21 11.40 -17.03
C LEU A 108 -9.71 12.07 -15.74
N PRO A 109 -10.32 11.31 -14.82
CA PRO A 109 -10.61 11.84 -13.50
C PRO A 109 -9.31 12.26 -12.79
N SER A 110 -9.46 13.08 -11.75
CA SER A 110 -8.31 13.52 -10.96
C SER A 110 -7.45 12.33 -10.50
N TRP A 111 -6.15 12.58 -10.42
CA TRP A 111 -5.17 11.60 -9.97
C TRP A 111 -5.33 11.42 -8.47
N ASP A 112 -6.24 10.52 -8.11
CA ASP A 112 -6.63 10.19 -6.74
C ASP A 112 -6.26 8.74 -6.44
N ALA A 113 -5.41 8.56 -5.43
CA ALA A 113 -4.94 7.26 -4.99
C ALA A 113 -6.05 6.30 -4.56
N GLN A 114 -7.20 6.82 -4.08
CA GLN A 114 -8.35 6.00 -3.70
C GLN A 114 -8.94 5.20 -4.87
N ARG A 115 -8.75 5.67 -6.10
CA ARG A 115 -9.17 4.94 -7.30
C ARG A 115 -8.32 3.69 -7.56
N PHE A 116 -7.12 3.62 -6.99
CA PHE A 116 -6.14 2.55 -7.21
C PHE A 116 -6.11 1.53 -6.07
N THR A 117 -7.07 1.54 -5.14
CA THR A 117 -7.10 0.60 -4.00
C THR A 117 -7.88 -0.69 -4.29
N GLY A 118 -8.49 -0.82 -5.48
CA GLY A 118 -9.32 -1.96 -5.83
C GLY A 118 -10.39 -2.22 -4.78
N ARG A 119 -10.42 -3.43 -4.22
CA ARG A 119 -11.38 -3.86 -3.18
C ARG A 119 -10.80 -3.89 -1.77
N ALA A 120 -9.66 -3.22 -1.53
CA ALA A 120 -8.92 -3.33 -0.27
C ALA A 120 -9.79 -3.03 0.96
N ALA A 121 -10.60 -1.97 0.92
CA ALA A 121 -11.50 -1.62 2.02
C ALA A 121 -12.54 -2.72 2.28
N GLU A 122 -13.26 -3.16 1.25
CA GLU A 122 -14.28 -4.22 1.36
C GLU A 122 -13.68 -5.54 1.87
N GLN A 123 -12.51 -5.92 1.36
CA GLN A 123 -11.82 -7.15 1.76
C GLN A 123 -11.41 -7.08 3.23
N THR A 124 -10.94 -5.92 3.68
CA THR A 124 -10.55 -5.68 5.07
C THR A 124 -11.74 -5.78 6.00
N THR A 125 -12.83 -5.04 5.72
CA THR A 125 -14.05 -5.11 6.54
C THR A 125 -14.60 -6.52 6.62
N ARG A 126 -14.74 -7.21 5.47
CA ARG A 126 -15.23 -8.59 5.43
C ARG A 126 -14.36 -9.55 6.25
N TYR A 127 -13.04 -9.38 6.20
CA TYR A 127 -12.13 -10.22 6.98
C TYR A 127 -12.25 -9.93 8.48
N LEU A 128 -12.33 -8.65 8.87
CA LEU A 128 -12.52 -8.25 10.26
C LEU A 128 -13.83 -8.82 10.83
N ASP A 129 -14.93 -8.74 10.08
CA ASP A 129 -16.22 -9.31 10.51
C ASP A 129 -16.12 -10.83 10.77
N GLN A 130 -15.39 -11.55 9.91
CA GLN A 130 -15.18 -13.00 10.05
C GLN A 130 -14.27 -13.38 11.23
N VAL A 131 -13.25 -12.58 11.51
CA VAL A 131 -12.29 -12.85 12.60
C VAL A 131 -12.89 -12.45 13.93
N ILE A 132 -13.48 -11.26 14.04
CA ILE A 132 -14.07 -10.74 15.29
C ILE A 132 -15.13 -11.70 15.82
N SER A 133 -15.94 -12.32 14.95
CA SER A 133 -16.93 -13.30 15.37
C SER A 133 -16.35 -14.58 15.99
N GLN A 134 -15.05 -14.83 15.80
CA GLN A 134 -14.34 -16.00 16.32
C GLN A 134 -13.47 -15.68 17.54
N LEU A 135 -13.33 -14.39 17.91
CA LEU A 135 -12.54 -13.99 19.07
C LEU A 135 -13.32 -14.26 20.36
N PRO A 136 -12.63 -14.68 21.46
CA PRO A 136 -13.25 -14.81 22.76
C PRO A 136 -13.88 -13.49 23.21
N GLN A 137 -15.05 -13.55 23.85
CA GLN A 137 -15.68 -12.34 24.38
C GLN A 137 -14.90 -11.86 25.63
N PRO A 138 -14.84 -10.55 25.89
CA PRO A 138 -14.13 -10.00 27.06
C PRO A 138 -14.58 -10.56 28.44
N ARG A 139 -15.76 -11.19 28.51
CA ARG A 139 -16.26 -11.85 29.73
C ARG A 139 -15.71 -13.26 29.95
N GLU A 140 -15.10 -13.85 28.93
CA GLU A 140 -14.56 -15.22 28.92
C GLU A 140 -13.02 -15.25 29.07
N ASP A 141 -12.37 -14.08 29.00
CA ASP A 141 -10.93 -13.92 29.12
C ASP A 141 -10.58 -12.75 30.08
N HIS A 142 -9.85 -13.03 31.15
CA HIS A 142 -9.41 -12.04 32.15
C HIS A 142 -8.27 -11.16 31.63
N LEU A 143 -7.73 -11.45 30.44
CA LEU A 143 -6.68 -10.66 29.79
C LEU A 143 -7.25 -9.52 28.94
N THR A 144 -8.57 -9.44 28.73
CA THR A 144 -9.19 -8.39 27.91
C THR A 144 -9.55 -7.12 28.68
N ASP A 145 -9.32 -7.07 30.01
CA ASP A 145 -9.45 -5.87 30.86
C ASP A 145 -8.26 -4.90 30.67
N LEU A 146 -7.95 -4.60 29.41
CA LEU A 146 -6.91 -3.66 29.05
C LEU A 146 -7.57 -2.41 28.50
N LYS A 147 -7.68 -1.41 29.38
CA LYS A 147 -8.01 -0.04 29.02
C LYS A 147 -7.08 0.40 27.89
N VAL A 148 -7.69 0.70 26.74
CA VAL A 148 -7.12 1.58 25.71
C VAL A 148 -6.80 2.93 26.33
#